data_AF-A0A6G1JIL4-F1
#
_entry.id   AF-A0A6G1JIL4-F1
#
_cell.length_a   1.000
_cell.length_b   1.000
_cell.length_c   1.000
_cell.angle_alpha   90.00
_cell.angle_beta   90.00
_cell.angle_gamma   90.00
#
_symmetry.space_group_name_H-M   'P 1'
#
loop_
_entity.id
_entity.type
_entity.pdbx_description
1 polymer ?
#
loop_
_entity_poly.entity_id
_entity_poly.type
_entity_poly.pdbx_seq_one_letter_code
_entity_poly.pdbx_strand_id
1 'polypeptide(L)'
;MGVLTFGLVIAGGKSWAGAAVGYAMEEFGAMAASNIAITYAVDVYRPIAGETIAIVFAIHNVIACLISTYITQWFQSQALRRAYGELVAALYIELWAYGEHYAYVLGYFETKCELMLDEEFVKKTHKDE
;
A
#
# COMPACT_ATOMS: atom_id res chain seq x y z
N MET A 1 11.66 8.15 -3.69
CA MET A 1 12.78 8.73 -4.50
C MET A 1 12.72 8.38 -5.99
N GLY A 2 12.17 7.22 -6.40
CA GLY A 2 12.02 6.86 -7.82
C GLY A 2 11.18 7.87 -8.62
N VAL A 3 10.00 8.25 -8.12
CA VAL A 3 9.11 9.25 -8.75
C VAL A 3 9.75 10.62 -8.95
N LEU A 4 10.56 11.08 -7.99
CA LEU A 4 11.32 12.33 -8.16
C LEU A 4 12.31 12.23 -9.31
N THR A 5 13.01 11.11 -9.41
CA THR A 5 14.02 10.87 -10.44
C THR A 5 13.36 10.81 -11.82
N PHE A 6 12.22 10.12 -11.92
CA PHE A 6 11.38 10.08 -13.11
C PHE A 6 10.91 11.48 -13.53
N GLY A 7 10.31 12.23 -12.60
CA GLY A 7 9.78 13.58 -12.86
C GLY A 7 10.84 14.61 -13.24
N LEU A 8 12.02 14.56 -12.62
CA LEU A 8 13.12 15.49 -12.91
C LEU A 8 13.77 15.23 -14.27
N VAL A 9 13.87 13.95 -14.68
CA VAL A 9 14.42 13.54 -15.98
C VAL A 9 13.49 13.96 -17.11
N ILE A 10 12.18 13.73 -16.96
CA ILE A 10 11.17 14.13 -17.95
C ILE A 10 11.10 15.65 -18.07
N ALA A 11 11.03 16.36 -16.95
CA ALA A 11 10.96 17.82 -16.99
C ALA A 11 12.26 18.48 -17.49
N GLY A 12 13.40 17.78 -17.37
CA GLY A 12 14.69 18.23 -17.92
C GLY A 12 14.92 17.85 -19.38
N GLY A 13 13.98 17.15 -20.04
CA GLY A 13 14.15 16.65 -21.42
C GLY A 13 15.34 15.71 -21.59
N LYS A 14 15.75 15.02 -20.52
CA LYS A 14 16.93 14.15 -20.51
C LYS A 14 16.60 12.76 -21.07
N SER A 15 17.62 11.92 -21.24
CA SER A 15 17.49 10.58 -21.83
C SER A 15 16.36 9.74 -21.21
N TRP A 16 15.57 9.09 -22.08
CA TRP A 16 14.48 8.17 -21.69
C TRP A 16 14.92 7.08 -20.70
N ALA A 17 16.16 6.60 -20.80
CA ALA A 17 16.72 5.61 -19.88
C ALA A 17 16.67 6.06 -18.41
N GLY A 18 16.90 7.35 -18.13
CA GLY A 18 16.82 7.87 -16.76
C GLY A 18 15.40 7.87 -16.19
N ALA A 19 14.38 8.03 -17.05
CA ALA A 19 12.99 7.93 -16.65
C ALA A 19 12.64 6.46 -16.37
N ALA A 20 13.02 5.54 -17.25
CA ALA A 20 12.79 4.10 -17.07
C ALA A 20 13.38 3.58 -15.74
N VAL A 21 14.61 4.01 -15.40
CA VAL A 21 15.25 3.65 -14.12
C VAL A 21 14.51 4.23 -12.92
N GLY A 22 14.09 5.51 -12.98
CA GLY A 22 13.34 6.14 -11.89
C GLY A 22 12.01 5.43 -11.60
N TYR A 23 11.29 5.03 -12.65
CA TYR A 23 10.04 4.29 -12.55
C TYR A 23 10.27 2.87 -12.01
N ALA A 24 11.27 2.14 -12.53
CA ALA A 24 11.62 0.82 -12.04
C ALA A 24 12.02 0.81 -10.56
N MET A 25 12.76 1.83 -10.10
CA MET A 25 13.17 1.96 -8.70
C MET A 25 11.99 2.19 -7.74
N GLU A 26 10.97 2.93 -8.17
CA GLU A 26 9.76 3.13 -7.40
C GLU A 26 8.96 1.82 -7.28
N GLU A 27 8.60 1.23 -8.42
CA GLU A 27 7.77 0.02 -8.50
C GLU A 27 8.41 -1.14 -7.75
N PHE A 28 9.73 -1.30 -7.87
CA PHE A 28 10.46 -2.31 -7.12
C PHE A 28 10.34 -2.10 -5.60
N GLY A 29 10.46 -0.86 -5.13
CA GLY A 29 10.31 -0.54 -3.71
C GLY A 29 8.90 -0.80 -3.18
N ALA A 30 7.88 -0.37 -3.93
CA ALA A 30 6.47 -0.56 -3.58
C ALA A 30 6.08 -2.05 -3.56
N MET A 31 6.47 -2.81 -4.59
CA MET A 31 6.17 -4.24 -4.66
C MET A 31 6.92 -5.06 -3.61
N ALA A 32 8.20 -4.74 -3.33
CA ALA A 32 8.97 -5.44 -2.30
C ALA A 32 8.33 -5.24 -0.91
N ALA A 33 7.98 -3.99 -0.55
CA ALA A 33 7.33 -3.70 0.72
C ALA A 33 5.96 -4.39 0.85
N SER A 34 5.15 -4.35 -0.21
CA SER A 34 3.81 -4.95 -0.22
C SER A 34 3.87 -6.47 -0.06
N ASN A 35 4.76 -7.14 -0.80
CA ASN A 35 4.91 -8.59 -0.73
C ASN A 35 5.32 -9.05 0.67
N ILE A 36 6.27 -8.36 1.30
CA ILE A 36 6.71 -8.66 2.66
C ILE A 36 5.53 -8.54 3.65
N ALA A 37 4.78 -7.44 3.58
CA ALA A 37 3.63 -7.20 4.46
C ALA A 37 2.54 -8.29 4.32
N ILE A 38 2.22 -8.68 3.08
CA ILE A 38 1.22 -9.70 2.79
C ILE A 38 1.69 -11.07 3.29
N THR A 39 2.95 -11.45 3.06
CA THR A 39 3.49 -12.72 3.54
C THR A 39 3.40 -12.81 5.07
N TYR A 40 3.74 -11.74 5.79
CA TYR A 40 3.55 -11.70 7.25
C TYR A 40 2.09 -11.87 7.67
N ALA A 41 1.15 -11.21 6.97
CA ALA A 41 -0.28 -11.35 7.26
C ALA A 41 -0.79 -12.78 6.99
N VAL A 42 -0.34 -13.43 5.91
CA VAL A 42 -0.70 -14.81 5.58
C VAL A 42 -0.17 -15.79 6.63
N ASP A 43 1.07 -15.61 7.06
CA ASP A 43 1.74 -16.53 7.98
C ASP A 43 1.12 -16.51 9.38
N VAL A 44 0.68 -15.33 9.86
CA VAL A 44 0.06 -15.15 11.18
C VAL A 44 -1.43 -15.54 11.17
N TYR A 45 -2.15 -15.39 10.05
CA TYR A 45 -3.62 -15.51 10.00
C TYR A 45 -4.13 -16.57 9.03
N ARG A 46 -3.56 -17.79 9.01
CA ARG A 46 -3.93 -18.86 8.07
C ARG A 46 -5.45 -19.12 7.85
N PRO A 47 -6.34 -19.09 8.86
CA PRO A 47 -7.75 -19.40 8.61
C PRO A 47 -8.55 -18.27 7.95
N ILE A 48 -8.06 -17.02 7.97
CA ILE A 48 -8.82 -15.82 7.56
C ILE A 48 -8.01 -14.88 6.67
N ALA A 49 -6.77 -15.25 6.34
CA ALA A 49 -5.85 -14.45 5.54
C ALA A 49 -6.47 -13.96 4.22
N GLY A 50 -7.34 -14.78 3.60
CA GLY A 50 -7.99 -14.44 2.34
C GLY A 50 -8.89 -13.20 2.42
N GLU A 51 -9.71 -13.07 3.46
CA GLU A 51 -10.61 -11.91 3.62
C GLU A 51 -9.83 -10.64 3.97
N THR A 52 -8.80 -10.75 4.82
CA THR A 52 -7.95 -9.62 5.22
C THR A 52 -7.25 -8.99 4.04
N ILE A 53 -6.59 -9.83 3.23
CA ILE A 53 -5.78 -9.37 2.10
C ILE A 53 -6.69 -8.72 1.06
N ALA A 54 -7.88 -9.28 0.82
CA ALA A 54 -8.86 -8.71 -0.10
C ALA A 54 -9.31 -7.29 0.31
N ILE A 55 -9.60 -7.06 1.59
CA ILE A 55 -10.04 -5.74 2.08
C ILE A 55 -8.92 -4.71 1.95
N VAL A 56 -7.69 -5.09 2.33
CA VAL A 56 -6.51 -4.21 2.21
C VAL A 56 -6.25 -3.82 0.76
N PHE A 57 -6.27 -4.79 -0.16
CA PHE A 57 -6.11 -4.50 -1.59
C PHE A 57 -7.28 -3.69 -2.16
N ALA A 58 -8.51 -3.91 -1.70
CA ALA A 58 -9.66 -3.13 -2.18
C ALA A 58 -9.51 -1.65 -1.82
N ILE A 59 -9.15 -1.32 -0.58
CA ILE A 59 -8.90 0.06 -0.15
C ILE A 59 -7.75 0.67 -0.95
N HIS A 60 -6.67 -0.08 -1.17
CA HIS A 60 -5.54 0.37 -1.96
C HIS A 60 -5.93 0.73 -3.40
N ASN A 61 -6.66 -0.16 -4.08
CA ASN A 61 -7.08 0.08 -5.45
C ASN A 61 -8.02 1.28 -5.58
N VAL A 62 -8.88 1.54 -4.58
CA VAL A 62 -9.76 2.71 -4.58
C VAL A 62 -8.97 4.00 -4.44
N ILE A 63 -8.02 4.07 -3.50
CA ILE A 63 -7.16 5.25 -3.30
C ILE A 63 -6.31 5.50 -4.56
N ALA A 64 -5.67 4.46 -5.10
CA ALA A 64 -4.89 4.54 -6.33
C ALA A 64 -5.74 5.01 -7.53
N CYS A 65 -6.97 4.52 -7.65
CA CYS A 65 -7.90 4.94 -8.70
C CYS A 65 -8.28 6.43 -8.57
N LEU A 66 -8.53 6.90 -7.35
CA LEU A 66 -8.79 8.32 -7.09
C LEU A 66 -7.59 9.18 -7.49
N ILE A 67 -6.38 8.83 -7.04
CA ILE A 67 -5.16 9.58 -7.37
C ILE A 67 -4.94 9.59 -8.90
N SER A 68 -5.14 8.46 -9.58
CA SER A 68 -4.97 8.36 -11.04
C SER A 68 -5.91 9.27 -11.83
N THR A 69 -7.14 9.48 -11.36
CA THR A 69 -8.10 10.36 -12.07
C THR A 69 -7.73 11.84 -11.90
N TYR A 70 -7.21 12.23 -10.72
CA TYR A 70 -6.79 13.62 -10.45
C TYR A 70 -5.42 13.98 -11.03
N ILE A 71 -4.51 13.02 -11.21
CA ILE A 71 -3.17 13.23 -11.77
C ILE A 71 -3.21 13.97 -13.12
N THR A 72 -4.17 13.63 -13.98
CA THR A 72 -4.25 14.22 -15.33
C THR A 72 -4.58 15.71 -15.28
N GLN A 73 -5.49 16.12 -14.38
CA GLN A 73 -5.83 17.53 -14.17
C GLN A 73 -4.68 18.29 -13.48
N TRP A 74 -3.91 17.60 -12.64
CA TRP A 74 -2.76 18.19 -11.95
C TRP A 74 -1.64 18.59 -12.91
N PHE A 75 -1.34 17.73 -13.89
CA PHE A 75 -0.34 18.02 -14.93
C PHE A 75 -0.77 19.15 -15.88
N GLN A 76 -2.07 19.35 -16.09
CA GLN A 76 -2.57 20.43 -16.93
C GLN A 76 -2.54 21.81 -16.24
N SER A 77 -2.59 21.84 -14.91
CA SER A 77 -2.67 23.09 -14.14
C SER A 77 -1.31 23.66 -13.72
N GLN A 78 -0.25 22.85 -13.68
CA GLN A 78 1.07 23.26 -13.17
C GLN A 78 2.25 22.79 -14.01
N ALA A 79 3.38 23.50 -13.90
CA ALA A 79 4.63 23.09 -14.52
C ALA A 79 5.07 21.70 -14.00
N LEU A 80 5.52 20.84 -14.90
CA LEU A 80 5.84 19.43 -14.65
C LEU A 80 6.71 19.21 -13.40
N ARG A 81 7.74 20.06 -13.19
CA ARG A 81 8.62 19.99 -12.01
C ARG A 81 7.91 20.21 -10.67
N ARG A 82 6.93 21.10 -10.63
CA ARG A 82 6.16 21.37 -9.41
C ARG A 82 5.15 20.25 -9.18
N ALA A 83 4.45 19.80 -10.22
CA ALA A 83 3.52 18.69 -10.15
C ALA A 83 4.16 17.40 -9.61
N TYR A 84 5.35 17.03 -10.10
CA TYR A 84 6.07 15.85 -9.58
C TYR A 84 6.59 16.03 -8.15
N GLY A 85 6.86 17.27 -7.71
CA GLY A 85 7.21 17.55 -6.32
C GLY A 85 6.02 17.33 -5.37
N GLU A 86 4.84 17.84 -5.75
CA GLU A 86 3.59 17.64 -5.03
C GLU A 86 3.16 16.15 -5.02
N LEU A 87 3.32 15.44 -6.14
CA LEU A 87 3.03 14.00 -6.20
C LEU A 87 3.88 13.18 -5.24
N VAL A 88 5.14 13.56 -5.04
CA VAL A 88 6.02 12.86 -4.09
C VAL A 88 5.59 13.13 -2.65
N ALA A 89 5.12 14.33 -2.34
CA ALA A 89 4.54 14.64 -1.04
C ALA A 89 3.26 13.83 -0.81
N ALA A 90 2.37 13.73 -1.82
CA ALA A 90 1.16 12.92 -1.75
C ALA A 90 1.47 11.44 -1.52
N LEU A 91 2.45 10.88 -2.23
CA LEU A 91 2.90 9.49 -2.05
C LEU A 91 3.53 9.24 -0.67
N TYR A 92 4.22 10.22 -0.10
CA TYR A 92 4.74 10.11 1.27
C TYR A 92 3.63 10.14 2.31
N ILE A 93 2.60 10.96 2.10
CA ILE A 93 1.41 11.00 2.96
C ILE A 93 0.65 9.68 2.84
N GLU A 94 0.53 9.14 1.64
CA GLU A 94 -0.07 7.83 1.39
C GLU A 94 0.71 6.72 2.10
N LEU A 95 2.04 6.69 1.97
CA LEU A 95 2.89 5.73 2.70
C LEU A 95 2.76 5.86 4.22
N TRP A 96 2.69 7.09 4.74
CA TRP A 96 2.51 7.36 6.16
C TRP A 96 1.14 6.91 6.66
N ALA A 97 0.08 7.21 5.91
CA ALA A 97 -1.28 6.76 6.19
C ALA A 97 -1.39 5.23 6.11
N TYR A 98 -0.72 4.59 5.14
CA TYR A 98 -0.58 3.14 5.10
C TYR A 98 0.14 2.62 6.34
N GLY A 99 1.25 3.22 6.76
CA GLY A 99 1.96 2.81 7.97
C GLY A 99 1.08 2.79 9.22
N GLU A 100 0.30 3.87 9.43
CA GLU A 100 -0.67 3.91 10.53
C GLU A 100 -1.83 2.92 10.33
N HIS A 101 -2.35 2.79 9.11
CA HIS A 101 -3.47 1.89 8.82
C HIS A 101 -3.07 0.41 8.92
N TYR A 102 -1.88 0.02 8.48
CA TYR A 102 -1.34 -1.33 8.67
C TYR A 102 -1.14 -1.64 10.15
N ALA A 103 -0.66 -0.69 10.95
CA ALA A 103 -0.57 -0.86 12.40
C ALA A 103 -1.95 -1.03 13.05
N TYR A 104 -2.95 -0.24 12.62
CA TYR A 104 -4.34 -0.36 13.07
C TYR A 104 -5.00 -1.67 12.64
N VAL A 105 -4.80 -2.10 11.39
CA VAL A 105 -5.35 -3.35 10.85
C VAL A 105 -4.71 -4.55 11.52
N LEU A 106 -3.38 -4.54 11.73
CA LEU A 106 -2.68 -5.56 12.51
C LEU A 106 -3.22 -5.63 13.95
N GLY A 107 -3.39 -4.49 14.62
CA GLY A 107 -3.97 -4.43 15.96
C GLY A 107 -5.42 -4.93 16.02
N TYR A 108 -6.27 -4.55 15.05
CA TYR A 108 -7.64 -5.03 14.96
C TYR A 108 -7.70 -6.55 14.70
N PHE A 109 -6.76 -7.08 13.91
CA PHE A 109 -6.65 -8.49 13.64
C PHE A 109 -6.19 -9.28 14.87
N GLU A 110 -5.23 -8.76 15.63
CA GLU A 110 -4.77 -9.34 16.89
C GLU A 110 -5.94 -9.49 17.88
N THR A 111 -6.76 -8.45 18.07
CA THR A 111 -7.94 -8.49 18.97
C THR A 111 -9.01 -9.48 18.50
N LYS A 112 -9.28 -9.55 17.18
CA LYS A 112 -10.29 -10.45 16.62
C LYS A 112 -9.82 -11.91 16.64
N CYS A 113 -8.52 -12.15 16.56
CA CYS A 113 -7.93 -13.48 16.65
C CYS A 113 -7.97 -14.03 18.09
N GLU A 114 -7.75 -13.19 19.11
CA GLU A 114 -7.98 -13.57 20.51
C GLU A 114 -9.43 -14.02 20.74
N LEU A 115 -10.41 -13.28 20.20
CA LEU A 115 -11.82 -13.63 20.30
C LEU A 115 -12.19 -14.93 19.57
N MET A 116 -11.58 -15.23 18.42
CA MET A 116 -11.83 -16.50 17.71
C MET A 116 -11.14 -17.70 18.34
N LEU A 117 -9.95 -17.51 18.94
CA LEU A 117 -9.31 -18.55 19.74
C LEU A 117 -10.16 -18.92 20.95
N ASP A 118 -10.78 -17.94 21.61
CA ASP A 118 -11.73 -18.19 22.69
C ASP A 118 -12.96 -18.96 22.19
N GLU A 119 -13.55 -18.61 21.03
CA GLU A 119 -14.69 -19.35 20.48
C GLU A 119 -14.35 -20.80 20.09
N GLU A 120 -13.19 -21.04 19.48
CA GLU A 120 -12.75 -22.41 19.17
C GLU A 120 -12.43 -23.21 20.43
N PHE A 121 -11.86 -22.57 21.46
CA PHE A 121 -11.60 -23.21 22.74
C PHE A 121 -12.90 -23.60 23.44
N VAL A 122 -13.88 -22.69 23.50
CA VAL A 122 -15.24 -22.95 24.03
C VAL A 122 -15.97 -24.06 23.26
N LYS A 123 -15.87 -24.08 21.92
CA LYS A 123 -16.48 -25.15 21.11
C LYS A 123 -15.84 -26.52 21.35
N LYS A 124 -14.55 -26.57 21.71
CA LYS A 124 -13.88 -27.82 22.07
C LYS A 124 -14.32 -28.34 23.43
N THR A 125 -14.37 -27.49 24.46
CA THR A 125 -14.84 -27.89 25.80
C THR A 125 -16.28 -28.38 25.79
N HIS A 126 -17.16 -27.79 24.97
CA HIS A 126 -18.56 -28.19 24.91
C HIS A 126 -18.81 -29.51 24.14
N LYS A 127 -17.80 -30.02 23.42
CA LYS A 127 -17.89 -31.27 22.66
C LYS A 127 -17.39 -32.49 23.45
N ASP A 128 -16.74 -32.23 24.59
CA ASP A 128 -16.16 -33.24 25.48
C ASP A 128 -17.06 -33.55 26.70
N GLU A 129 -18.23 -32.89 26.84
CA GLU A 129 -19.35 -33.24 27.74
C GLU A 129 -20.45 -34.03 27.00
#